data_AF-A0A7C8HWZ0-F1
#
_entry.id   AF-A0A7C8HWZ0-F1
#
_cell.length_a   1.000
_cell.length_b   1.000
_cell.length_c   1.000
_cell.angle_alpha   90.00
_cell.angle_beta   90.00
_cell.angle_gamma   90.00
#
_symmetry.space_group_name_H-M   'P 1'
#
loop_
_entity.id
_entity.type
_entity.pdbx_description
1 polymer ?
#
loop_
_entity_poly.entity_id
_entity_poly.type
_entity_poly.pdbx_seq_one_letter_code
_entity_poly.pdbx_strand_id
1 'polypeptide(L)' 'MTFKESVLYAIKIAHKEKKEFVVGKEDGRWEVRELADPSSDQMSPSIIVTGKGIKYPDDEYLYAQLIEEGA' A
#
# COMPACT_ATOMS: atom_id res chain seq x y z
N MET A 1 3.51 12.24 1.33
CA MET A 1 3.88 11.05 2.14
C MET A 1 4.80 10.21 1.28
N THR A 2 5.90 9.70 1.83
CA THR A 2 6.74 8.73 1.11
C THR A 2 6.04 7.39 1.01
N PHE A 3 6.47 6.53 0.08
CA PHE A 3 5.91 5.17 -0.03
C PHE A 3 5.97 4.44 1.31
N LYS A 4 7.15 4.47 1.96
CA LYS A 4 7.38 3.81 3.24
C LYS A 4 6.42 4.29 4.33
N GLU A 5 6.22 5.59 4.44
CA GLU A 5 5.28 6.16 5.42
C GLU A 5 3.84 5.71 5.13
N SER A 6 3.42 5.72 3.86
CA SER A 6 2.08 5.27 3.46
C SER A 6 1.84 3.81 3.80
N VAL A 7 2.84 2.93 3.59
CA VAL A 7 2.76 1.51 3.95
C VAL A 7 2.64 1.32 5.46
N LEU A 8 3.47 2.00 6.26
CA LEU A 8 3.41 1.91 7.72
C LEU A 8 2.07 2.43 8.26
N TYR A 9 1.56 3.51 7.69
CA TYR A 9 0.24 4.04 8.03
C TYR A 9 -0.86 3.04 7.70
N ALA A 10 -0.84 2.48 6.49
CA ALA A 10 -1.83 1.53 6.00
C ALA A 10 -1.87 0.25 6.86
N ILE A 11 -0.73 -0.30 7.26
CA ILE A 11 -0.67 -1.45 8.19
C ILE A 11 -1.32 -1.10 9.54
N LYS A 12 -1.06 0.09 10.06
CA LYS A 12 -1.61 0.54 11.35
C LYS A 12 -3.14 0.67 11.31
N ILE A 13 -3.69 1.27 10.25
CA ILE A 13 -5.15 1.39 10.11
C ILE A 13 -5.80 0.04 9.78
N ALA A 14 -5.16 -0.79 8.96
CA ALA A 14 -5.61 -2.14 8.66
C ALA A 14 -5.73 -3.00 9.93
N HIS A 15 -4.76 -2.87 10.84
CA HIS A 15 -4.80 -3.54 12.14
C HIS A 15 -5.97 -3.06 13.01
N LYS A 16 -6.17 -1.74 13.07
CA LYS A 16 -7.23 -1.12 13.88
C LYS A 16 -8.63 -1.46 13.37
N GLU A 17 -8.83 -1.42 12.06
CA GLU A 17 -10.14 -1.56 11.43
C GLU A 17 -10.46 -3.00 11.00
N LYS A 18 -9.47 -3.90 11.07
CA LYS A 18 -9.58 -5.29 10.58
C LYS A 18 -10.02 -5.35 9.11
N LYS A 19 -9.50 -4.41 8.31
CA LYS A 19 -9.73 -4.27 6.88
C LYS A 19 -8.42 -4.37 6.11
N GLU A 20 -8.54 -4.57 4.81
CA GLU A 20 -7.41 -4.58 3.88
C GLU A 20 -7.37 -3.27 3.09
N PHE A 21 -6.15 -2.82 2.83
CA PHE A 21 -5.91 -1.55 2.15
C PHE A 21 -4.95 -1.76 0.99
N VAL A 22 -5.04 -0.88 0.00
CA VAL A 22 -4.11 -0.77 -1.10
C VAL A 22 -3.30 0.49 -0.88
N VAL A 23 -1.97 0.36 -0.94
CA VAL A 23 -1.05 1.49 -1.00
C VAL A 23 -0.60 1.59 -2.44
N GLY A 24 -0.94 2.67 -3.12
CA GLY A 24 -0.60 2.80 -4.54
C GLY A 24 -0.33 4.24 -4.94
N LYS A 25 0.24 4.40 -6.14
CA LYS A 25 0.57 5.72 -6.68
C LYS A 25 -0.56 6.20 -7.60
N GLU A 26 -1.05 7.40 -7.33
CA GLU A 26 -2.07 8.10 -8.12
C GLU A 26 -1.65 9.57 -8.27
N ASP A 27 -1.69 10.13 -9.47
CA ASP A 27 -1.28 11.52 -9.75
C ASP A 27 0.10 11.91 -9.15
N GLY A 28 1.03 10.95 -9.16
CA GLY A 28 2.40 11.15 -8.64
C GLY A 28 2.51 11.11 -7.10
N ARG A 29 1.43 10.81 -6.39
CA ARG A 29 1.36 10.75 -4.92
C ARG A 29 1.03 9.36 -4.44
N TRP A 30 1.52 9.02 -3.25
CA TRP A 30 1.21 7.76 -2.58
C TRP A 30 -0.07 7.90 -1.78
N GLU A 31 -1.08 7.15 -2.19
CA GLU A 31 -2.40 7.13 -1.58
C GLU A 31 -2.65 5.78 -0.89
N VAL A 32 -3.55 5.81 0.09
CA VAL A 32 -4.00 4.62 0.82
C VAL A 32 -5.51 4.54 0.70
N ARG A 33 -6.01 3.45 0.11
CA ARG A 33 -7.46 3.22 -0.07
C ARG A 33 -7.87 1.86 0.46
N GLU A 34 -9.12 1.72 0.86
CA GLU A 34 -9.66 0.39 1.19
C GLU A 34 -9.65 -0.49 -0.06
N LEU A 35 -9.33 -1.78 0.09
CA LEU A 35 -9.36 -2.73 -1.03
C LEU A 35 -10.75 -2.85 -1.67
N ALA A 36 -11.80 -2.57 -0.90
CA ALA A 36 -13.19 -2.58 -1.38
C ALA A 36 -13.56 -1.33 -2.19
N ASP A 37 -12.71 -0.29 -2.21
CA ASP A 37 -12.93 0.90 -3.02
C ASP A 37 -12.54 0.62 -4.49
N PRO A 38 -13.46 0.72 -5.47
CA PRO A 38 -13.16 0.46 -6.87
C PRO A 38 -12.08 1.38 -7.46
N SER A 39 -11.85 2.54 -6.86
CA SER A 39 -10.79 3.45 -7.29
C SER A 39 -9.40 2.97 -6.90
N SER A 40 -9.29 1.96 -6.02
CA SER A 40 -8.01 1.35 -5.66
C SER A 40 -7.36 0.60 -6.82
N ASP A 41 -8.15 0.07 -7.74
CA ASP A 41 -7.69 -0.62 -8.96
C ASP A 41 -6.98 0.31 -9.96
N GLN A 42 -7.16 1.63 -9.82
CA GLN A 42 -6.55 2.62 -10.72
C GLN A 42 -5.15 3.05 -10.29
N MET A 43 -4.75 2.71 -9.06
CA MET A 43 -3.45 3.10 -8.53
C MET A 43 -2.36 2.20 -9.10
N SER A 44 -1.24 2.79 -9.54
CA SER A 44 -0.12 2.02 -10.07
C SER A 44 1.22 2.77 -9.95
N PRO A 45 2.29 2.12 -9.44
CA PRO A 45 2.29 0.77 -8.85
C PRO A 45 1.52 0.73 -7.52
N SER A 46 1.10 -0.47 -7.09
CA SER A 46 0.30 -0.66 -5.87
C SER A 46 0.63 -1.98 -5.17
N ILE A 47 0.51 -2.00 -3.84
CA ILE A 47 0.61 -3.20 -2.99
C ILE A 47 -0.59 -3.33 -2.05
N ILE A 48 -0.95 -4.56 -1.70
CA ILE A 48 -2.04 -4.83 -0.76
C ILE A 48 -1.45 -5.08 0.63
N VAL A 49 -2.00 -4.39 1.62
CA VAL A 49 -1.55 -4.47 3.01
C VAL A 49 -2.69 -4.83 3.95
N THR A 50 -2.32 -5.53 5.01
CA THR A 50 -3.19 -6.01 6.08
C THR A 50 -2.65 -5.54 7.43
N GLY A 51 -3.41 -5.76 8.50
CA GLY A 51 -2.95 -5.48 9.86
C GLY A 51 -1.78 -6.35 10.35
N LYS A 52 -1.29 -7.28 9.53
CA LYS A 52 -0.12 -8.14 9.81
C LYS A 52 1.10 -7.76 8.95
N GLY A 53 0.94 -6.90 7.94
CA GLY A 53 1.98 -6.60 6.96
C GLY A 53 1.44 -6.66 5.52
N ILE A 54 2.36 -6.80 4.56
CA ILE A 54 2.04 -6.93 3.14
C ILE A 54 1.38 -8.29 2.89
N LYS A 55 0.37 -8.34 2.02
CA LYS A 55 -0.49 -9.53 1.86
C LYS A 55 0.14 -10.63 1.03
N TYR A 56 0.82 -10.26 -0.06
CA TYR A 56 1.31 -11.19 -1.06
C TYR A 56 2.85 -11.15 -1.17
N PRO A 57 3.52 -12.29 -1.43
CA PRO A 57 4.97 -12.32 -1.62
C PRO A 57 5.45 -11.44 -2.76
N ASP A 58 4.72 -11.40 -3.88
CA ASP A 58 5.07 -10.54 -5.03
C ASP A 58 5.06 -9.04 -4.66
N ASP A 59 4.15 -8.63 -3.78
CA ASP A 59 4.08 -7.27 -3.25
C ASP A 59 5.25 -6.96 -2.30
N GLU A 60 5.83 -7.95 -1.63
CA GLU A 60 7.04 -7.76 -0.81
C GLU A 60 8.26 -7.48 -1.68
N TYR A 61 8.39 -8.15 -2.83
CA TYR A 61 9.43 -7.87 -3.82
C TYR A 61 9.24 -6.47 -4.40
N LEU A 62 8.02 -6.11 -4.79
CA LEU A 62 7.71 -4.77 -5.29
C LEU A 62 7.98 -3.70 -4.23
N TYR A 63 7.65 -3.97 -2.96
CA TYR A 63 7.98 -3.08 -1.85
C TYR A 63 9.49 -2.85 -1.74
N ALA A 64 10.29 -3.91 -1.77
CA ALA A 64 11.75 -3.79 -1.71
C ALA A 64 12.29 -2.94 -2.88
N GLN A 65 11.83 -3.22 -4.10
CA GLN A 65 12.22 -2.47 -5.29
C GLN A 65 11.88 -0.97 -5.15
N LEU A 66 10.65 -0.64 -4.76
CA LEU A 66 10.22 0.75 -4.60
C LEU A 66 11.01 1.51 -3.54
N ILE A 67 11.42 0.82 -2.46
CA ILE A 67 12.28 1.41 -1.43
C ILE A 67 13.68 1.68 -1.97
N GLU A 68 14.26 0.78 -2.78
CA GLU A 68 15.57 0.98 -3.41
C GLU A 68 15.56 2.13 -4.42
N GLU A 69 14.44 2.32 -5.14
CA GLU A 69 14.22 3.43 -6.07
C GLU A 69 13.97 4.79 -5.36
N GLY A 70 13.88 4.79 -4.03
CA GLY A 70 13.71 6.00 -3.22
C GLY A 70 12.29 6.56 -3.24
N ALA A 71 11.28 5.71 -3.42
CA ALA A 71 9.88 6.08 -3.54
C ALA A 71 9.21 6.60 -2.25
#